data_AF-A0A1I7XIS3-F1
#
_entry.id   AF-A0A1I7XIS3-F1
#
_cell.length_a   1.000
_cell.length_b   1.000
_cell.length_c   1.000
_cell.angle_alpha   90.00
_cell.angle_beta   90.00
_cell.angle_gamma   90.00
#
_symmetry.space_group_name_H-M   'P 1'
#
loop_
_entity.id
_entity.type
_entity.pdbx_description
1 polymer ?
#
loop_
_entity_poly.entity_id
_entity_poly.type
_entity_poly.pdbx_seq_one_letter_code
_entity_poly.pdbx_strand_id
1 'polypeptide(L)'
;MISPFIVFLLIRSILSSNVYWYDKTQLLADRQTIVHLFEWKWTDVAMECENFLQYYGYGAVQISPPMEHITLVQNNDMPWWIRYQPVSYKLVSRSGNESEFKDMVDRCNRVGVRIVVDVVLNHMVGVSQKSGVDGRKSSGGTLFDGTDGIESFPGVRNCRLVGLFDLDQGKQKVRNSIVAYLNKLIDYGIAGFRYTNFNFGAAVSEAAKRQTDWKNLANLGPGYRYGNNEDHDVLNFIDNHDNQRDAFPYVVTYKDGEAYKMAVAFMLAWPYGYPRVMSSFFFNQQNQGPPNFGANSGYATTSPIFNSDLTCDSKSGWVCEHRWPSIS
;
A
#
# COMPACT_ATOMS: atom_id res chain seq x y z
N MET A 1 -14.55 -70.62 22.94
CA MET A 1 -15.02 -69.46 23.71
C MET A 1 -14.65 -68.19 22.95
N ILE A 2 -15.68 -67.48 22.47
CA ILE A 2 -15.84 -66.01 22.37
C ILE A 2 -14.72 -65.17 21.72
N SER A 3 -15.10 -64.56 20.58
CA SER A 3 -14.68 -63.30 19.89
C SER A 3 -14.25 -62.12 20.79
N PRO A 4 -13.94 -60.88 20.31
CA PRO A 4 -13.73 -60.36 18.94
C PRO A 4 -12.65 -59.24 18.75
N PHE A 5 -12.54 -58.73 17.51
CA PHE A 5 -12.39 -57.30 17.12
C PHE A 5 -11.02 -56.58 17.25
N ILE A 6 -10.33 -56.33 16.12
CA ILE A 6 -10.32 -55.03 15.41
C ILE A 6 -9.26 -55.05 14.29
N VAL A 7 -9.73 -54.91 13.06
CA VAL A 7 -8.96 -54.51 11.88
C VAL A 7 -8.77 -52.99 11.98
N PHE A 8 -7.54 -52.51 12.13
CA PHE A 8 -7.24 -51.10 11.88
C PHE A 8 -6.81 -50.93 10.42
N LEU A 9 -7.76 -50.49 9.60
CA LEU A 9 -7.49 -49.77 8.36
C LEU A 9 -6.71 -48.49 8.72
N LEU A 10 -5.44 -48.41 8.35
CA LEU A 10 -4.75 -47.14 8.24
C LEU A 10 -5.22 -46.46 6.95
N ILE A 11 -6.31 -45.71 7.05
CA ILE A 11 -6.67 -44.70 6.07
C ILE A 11 -5.56 -43.65 6.11
N ARG A 12 -4.70 -43.62 5.09
CA ARG A 12 -3.91 -42.42 4.77
C ARG A 12 -4.92 -41.35 4.37
N SER A 13 -5.32 -40.50 5.31
CA SER A 13 -5.90 -39.21 4.98
C SER A 13 -4.81 -38.37 4.33
N ILE A 14 -4.90 -38.26 3.01
CA ILE A 14 -4.20 -37.23 2.25
C ILE A 14 -4.85 -35.91 2.67
N LEU A 15 -4.28 -35.25 3.69
CA LEU A 15 -4.44 -33.80 3.82
C LEU A 15 -3.40 -33.19 2.88
N SER A 16 -3.80 -33.00 1.63
CA SER A 16 -3.11 -32.06 0.76
C SER A 16 -3.39 -30.66 1.30
N SER A 17 -2.60 -30.19 2.25
CA SER A 17 -2.46 -28.76 2.44
C SER A 17 -1.73 -28.26 1.19
N ASN A 18 -2.49 -27.72 0.23
CA ASN A 18 -1.93 -26.90 -0.83
C ASN A 18 -1.41 -25.62 -0.17
N VAL A 19 -0.27 -25.70 0.51
CA VAL A 19 0.46 -24.51 0.98
C VAL A 19 1.10 -23.95 -0.25
N TYR A 20 0.49 -22.94 -0.83
CA TYR A 20 1.09 -22.29 -1.96
C TYR A 20 2.16 -21.31 -1.47
N TRP A 21 3.22 -21.13 -2.24
CA TRP A 21 4.35 -20.26 -1.88
C TRP A 21 3.93 -18.78 -1.71
N TYR A 22 2.76 -18.39 -2.24
CA TYR A 22 2.17 -17.05 -2.06
C TYR A 22 1.53 -16.82 -0.68
N ASP A 23 1.28 -17.88 0.10
CA ASP A 23 0.61 -17.76 1.41
C ASP A 23 1.61 -17.47 2.55
N LYS A 24 2.91 -17.40 2.24
CA LYS A 24 3.95 -16.99 3.19
C LYS A 24 4.41 -15.57 2.87
N THR A 25 4.51 -14.73 3.89
CA THR A 25 4.98 -13.32 3.78
C THR A 25 6.44 -13.17 3.31
N GLN A 26 7.16 -14.27 3.06
CA GLN A 26 8.56 -14.31 2.62
C GLN A 26 9.53 -13.59 3.56
N LEU A 27 9.11 -13.34 4.80
CA LEU A 27 9.91 -12.69 5.83
C LEU A 27 10.85 -13.71 6.49
N LEU A 28 11.93 -13.20 7.07
CA LEU A 28 12.77 -14.01 7.96
C LEU A 28 11.98 -14.34 9.24
N ALA A 29 12.18 -15.53 9.79
CA ALA A 29 11.37 -16.04 10.90
C ALA A 29 11.43 -15.15 12.17
N ASP A 30 12.54 -14.44 12.35
CA ASP A 30 12.82 -13.50 13.43
C ASP A 30 12.39 -12.05 13.13
N ARG A 31 11.80 -11.78 11.96
CA ARG A 31 11.41 -10.43 11.53
C ARG A 31 10.02 -10.42 10.92
N GLN A 32 9.00 -10.20 11.74
CA GLN A 32 7.60 -10.28 11.31
C GLN A 32 6.93 -8.91 11.15
N THR A 33 7.56 -7.84 11.67
CA THR A 33 6.98 -6.50 11.63
C THR A 33 7.13 -5.86 10.25
N ILE A 34 6.04 -5.29 9.76
CA ILE A 34 6.01 -4.51 8.52
C ILE A 34 5.98 -3.02 8.91
N VAL A 35 6.77 -2.18 8.24
CA VAL A 35 6.66 -0.73 8.38
C VAL A 35 6.06 -0.12 7.11
N HIS A 36 5.08 0.78 7.24
CA HIS A 36 4.61 1.60 6.13
C HIS A 36 5.40 2.91 6.08
N LEU A 37 6.46 2.95 5.28
CA LEU A 37 7.26 4.17 5.04
C LEU A 37 6.50 5.08 4.06
N PHE A 38 5.43 5.69 4.53
CA PHE A 38 4.47 6.43 3.72
C PHE A 38 5.10 7.69 3.11
N GLU A 39 5.05 7.82 1.79
CA GLU A 39 5.63 8.91 1.00
C GLU A 39 7.18 9.01 0.98
N TRP A 40 7.90 8.04 1.55
CA TRP A 40 9.36 8.04 1.51
C TRP A 40 9.89 7.86 0.08
N LYS A 41 11.05 8.45 -0.21
CA LYS A 41 11.76 8.22 -1.49
C LYS A 41 12.41 6.84 -1.49
N TRP A 42 12.55 6.23 -2.66
CA TRP A 42 13.14 4.89 -2.77
C TRP A 42 14.60 4.85 -2.28
N THR A 43 15.35 5.93 -2.51
CA THR A 43 16.70 6.09 -1.97
C THR A 43 16.73 6.09 -0.44
N ASP A 44 15.76 6.73 0.20
CA ASP A 44 15.66 6.80 1.66
C ASP A 44 15.24 5.43 2.23
N VAL A 45 14.27 4.76 1.59
CA VAL A 45 13.87 3.39 1.98
C VAL A 45 15.05 2.42 1.89
N ALA A 46 15.85 2.49 0.82
CA ALA A 46 17.03 1.63 0.66
C ALA A 46 18.03 1.82 1.81
N MET A 47 18.32 3.08 2.17
CA MET A 47 19.17 3.42 3.31
C MET A 47 18.55 2.97 4.64
N GLU A 48 17.22 3.09 4.78
CA GLU A 48 16.49 2.70 5.99
C GLU A 48 16.57 1.19 6.24
N CYS A 49 16.43 0.38 5.18
CA CYS A 49 16.63 -1.06 5.21
C CYS A 49 18.02 -1.43 5.75
N GLU A 50 19.06 -0.77 5.25
CA GLU A 50 20.46 -1.09 5.57
C GLU A 50 20.91 -0.52 6.92
N ASN A 51 20.46 0.68 7.29
CA ASN A 51 21.00 1.38 8.45
C ASN A 51 20.18 1.15 9.72
N PHE A 52 18.93 0.72 9.59
CA PHE A 52 18.03 0.58 10.73
C PHE A 52 17.22 -0.70 10.67
N LEU A 53 16.30 -0.85 9.73
CA LEU A 53 15.25 -1.89 9.77
C LEU A 53 15.79 -3.31 9.97
N GLN A 54 16.91 -3.66 9.32
CA GLN A 54 17.52 -4.98 9.48
C GLN A 54 17.97 -5.31 10.92
N TYR A 55 18.18 -4.31 11.77
CA TYR A 55 18.65 -4.49 13.15
C TYR A 55 17.52 -4.47 14.19
N TYR A 56 16.31 -4.02 13.82
CA TYR A 56 15.20 -3.74 14.75
C TYR A 56 13.93 -4.56 14.41
N GLY A 57 14.09 -5.82 13.99
CA GLY A 57 12.97 -6.77 13.86
C GLY A 57 12.00 -6.53 12.69
N TYR A 58 12.28 -5.58 11.80
CA TYR A 58 11.45 -5.31 10.63
C TYR A 58 11.75 -6.29 9.50
N GLY A 59 10.71 -7.01 9.07
CA GLY A 59 10.77 -7.97 7.98
C GLY A 59 10.46 -7.37 6.62
N ALA A 60 9.63 -6.33 6.57
CA ALA A 60 9.23 -5.70 5.32
C ALA A 60 8.92 -4.21 5.43
N VAL A 61 9.00 -3.54 4.28
CA VAL A 61 8.52 -2.18 4.06
C VAL A 61 7.33 -2.23 3.12
N GLN A 62 6.17 -1.73 3.55
CA GLN A 62 5.12 -1.29 2.65
C GLN A 62 5.52 0.09 2.10
N ILE A 63 5.61 0.21 0.78
CA ILE A 63 5.86 1.49 0.09
C ILE A 63 4.55 2.08 -0.47
N SER A 64 4.50 3.40 -0.64
CA SER A 64 3.43 4.08 -1.37
C SER A 64 3.39 3.71 -2.86
N PRO A 65 2.27 3.94 -3.58
CA PRO A 65 2.10 3.48 -4.96
C PRO A 65 3.24 3.92 -5.90
N PRO A 66 4.00 2.99 -6.53
CA PRO A 66 5.20 3.34 -7.27
C PRO A 66 4.94 3.66 -8.75
N MET A 67 3.71 3.39 -9.22
CA MET A 67 3.30 3.68 -10.58
C MET A 67 3.18 5.18 -10.84
N GLU A 68 3.26 5.55 -12.11
CA GLU A 68 3.02 6.90 -12.59
C GLU A 68 1.62 7.36 -12.21
N HIS A 69 1.57 8.54 -11.61
CA HIS A 69 0.35 9.13 -11.10
C HIS A 69 0.20 10.57 -11.58
N ILE A 70 -1.00 11.11 -11.41
CA ILE A 70 -1.27 12.53 -11.67
C ILE A 70 -0.40 13.40 -10.76
N THR A 71 -0.02 14.58 -11.23
CA THR A 71 0.56 15.65 -10.40
C THR A 71 -0.34 16.87 -10.51
N LEU A 72 -0.71 17.44 -9.37
CA LEU A 72 -1.48 18.67 -9.26
C LEU A 72 -1.12 19.39 -7.96
N VAL A 73 -1.31 20.70 -7.93
CA VAL A 73 -0.98 21.55 -6.79
C VAL A 73 -2.27 22.07 -6.17
N GLN A 74 -2.39 21.99 -4.85
CA GLN A 74 -3.50 22.54 -4.06
C GLN A 74 -2.94 23.20 -2.81
N ASN A 75 -3.43 24.40 -2.46
CA ASN A 75 -3.02 25.12 -1.26
C ASN A 75 -1.49 25.31 -1.14
N ASN A 76 -0.83 25.60 -2.28
CA ASN A 76 0.63 25.73 -2.38
C ASN A 76 1.39 24.47 -1.92
N ASP A 77 0.82 23.29 -2.13
CA ASP A 77 1.41 22.00 -1.83
C ASP A 77 0.96 20.94 -2.84
N MET A 78 1.59 19.77 -2.82
CA MET A 78 1.21 18.63 -3.66
C MET A 78 0.60 17.53 -2.78
N PRO A 79 -0.73 17.29 -2.82
CA PRO A 79 -1.38 16.38 -1.88
C PRO A 79 -0.85 14.95 -1.91
N TRP A 80 -0.90 14.23 -0.79
CA TRP A 80 -0.48 12.82 -0.73
C TRP A 80 -1.32 11.91 -1.64
N TRP A 81 -2.63 12.15 -1.70
CA TRP A 81 -3.58 11.27 -2.39
C TRP A 81 -3.41 11.24 -3.91
N ILE A 82 -2.61 12.12 -4.50
CA ILE A 82 -2.37 12.10 -5.95
C ILE A 82 -1.79 10.75 -6.42
N ARG A 83 -1.07 10.03 -5.55
CA ARG A 83 -0.49 8.71 -5.85
C ARG A 83 -1.55 7.64 -6.06
N TYR A 84 -2.77 7.88 -5.56
CA TYR A 84 -3.93 7.03 -5.73
C TYR A 84 -4.75 7.45 -6.96
N GLN A 85 -4.19 8.24 -7.87
CA GLN A 85 -4.77 8.53 -9.19
C GLN A 85 -3.76 8.15 -10.27
N PRO A 86 -3.66 6.85 -10.61
CA PRO A 86 -2.72 6.35 -11.61
C PRO A 86 -2.97 6.96 -12.99
N VAL A 87 -1.89 7.15 -13.73
CA VAL A 87 -1.89 7.58 -15.13
C VAL A 87 -1.38 6.46 -16.04
N SER A 88 -0.35 5.73 -15.59
CA SER A 88 0.17 4.54 -16.27
C SER A 88 0.84 3.59 -15.27
N TYR A 89 1.31 2.45 -15.77
CA TYR A 89 2.11 1.51 -14.98
C TYR A 89 3.63 1.69 -15.15
N LYS A 90 4.09 2.84 -15.66
CA LYS A 90 5.51 3.22 -15.58
C LYS A 90 5.92 3.39 -14.11
N LEU A 91 7.14 3.01 -13.75
CA LEU A 91 7.67 3.16 -12.39
C LEU A 91 8.38 4.51 -12.23
N VAL A 92 7.61 5.60 -12.35
CA VAL A 92 8.09 6.96 -12.15
C VAL A 92 7.08 7.67 -11.28
N SER A 93 7.41 7.92 -10.02
CA SER A 93 6.49 8.47 -9.02
C SER A 93 7.15 9.61 -8.26
N ARG A 94 6.42 10.21 -7.31
CA ARG A 94 7.00 11.16 -6.35
C ARG A 94 8.23 10.58 -5.61
N SER A 95 8.30 9.25 -5.41
CA SER A 95 9.39 8.59 -4.70
C SER A 95 10.68 8.42 -5.53
N GLY A 96 10.64 8.64 -6.85
CA GLY A 96 11.82 8.52 -7.72
C GLY A 96 11.52 7.98 -9.13
N ASN A 97 12.56 7.43 -9.78
CA ASN A 97 12.51 6.73 -11.06
C ASN A 97 12.73 5.20 -10.96
N GLU A 98 12.47 4.47 -12.05
CA GLU A 98 12.48 3.01 -12.06
C GLU A 98 13.81 2.38 -11.64
N SER A 99 14.94 3.04 -11.93
CA SER A 99 16.25 2.57 -11.49
C SER A 99 16.40 2.64 -9.97
N GLU A 100 15.91 3.71 -9.35
CA GLU A 100 15.93 3.89 -7.90
C GLU A 100 14.98 2.91 -7.20
N PHE A 101 13.82 2.62 -7.82
CA PHE A 101 12.92 1.57 -7.34
C PHE A 101 13.63 0.21 -7.33
N LYS A 102 14.28 -0.17 -8.44
CA LYS A 102 15.02 -1.43 -8.53
C LYS A 102 16.17 -1.50 -7.53
N ASP A 103 16.96 -0.43 -7.41
CA ASP A 103 18.05 -0.35 -6.42
C ASP A 103 17.56 -0.56 -4.99
N MET A 104 16.46 0.10 -4.63
CA MET A 104 15.82 -0.08 -3.32
C MET A 104 15.41 -1.53 -3.07
N VAL A 105 14.73 -2.18 -4.03
CA VAL A 105 14.32 -3.59 -3.87
C VAL A 105 15.54 -4.49 -3.72
N ASP A 106 16.57 -4.32 -4.55
CA ASP A 106 17.80 -5.12 -4.51
C ASP A 106 18.53 -4.96 -3.16
N ARG A 107 18.66 -3.73 -2.66
CA ARG A 107 19.35 -3.42 -1.40
C ARG A 107 18.61 -3.91 -0.17
N CYS A 108 17.30 -3.67 -0.10
CA CYS A 108 16.48 -4.16 1.00
C CYS A 108 16.47 -5.70 1.06
N ASN A 109 16.30 -6.37 -0.09
CA ASN A 109 16.33 -7.84 -0.15
C ASN A 109 17.67 -8.42 0.30
N ARG A 110 18.80 -7.76 0.00
CA ARG A 110 20.15 -8.21 0.40
C ARG A 110 20.31 -8.28 1.92
N VAL A 111 19.64 -7.40 2.65
CA VAL A 111 19.68 -7.34 4.13
C VAL A 111 18.48 -8.05 4.79
N GLY A 112 17.70 -8.80 4.00
CA GLY A 112 16.56 -9.57 4.49
C GLY A 112 15.32 -8.73 4.85
N VAL A 113 15.23 -7.50 4.35
CA VAL A 113 14.05 -6.64 4.47
C VAL A 113 13.29 -6.66 3.14
N ARG A 114 12.05 -7.13 3.15
CA ARG A 114 11.23 -7.31 1.95
C ARG A 114 10.51 -6.03 1.55
N ILE A 115 10.15 -5.91 0.27
CA ILE A 115 9.32 -4.80 -0.22
C ILE A 115 7.91 -5.30 -0.52
N VAL A 116 6.91 -4.63 0.05
CA VAL A 116 5.48 -4.79 -0.24
C VAL A 116 5.00 -3.54 -0.96
N VAL A 117 4.43 -3.71 -2.15
CA VAL A 117 4.03 -2.58 -3.01
C VAL A 117 2.55 -2.26 -2.85
N ASP A 118 2.19 -1.02 -2.52
CA ASP A 118 0.81 -0.55 -2.66
C ASP A 118 0.45 -0.43 -4.15
N VAL A 119 -0.55 -1.18 -4.58
CA VAL A 119 -1.01 -1.18 -5.97
C VAL A 119 -2.43 -0.66 -6.08
N VAL A 120 -2.61 0.31 -6.97
CA VAL A 120 -3.92 0.84 -7.36
C VAL A 120 -4.24 0.28 -8.74
N LEU A 121 -5.00 -0.82 -8.76
CA LEU A 121 -5.41 -1.52 -10.00
C LEU A 121 -6.89 -1.37 -10.28
N ASN A 122 -7.60 -0.70 -9.37
CA ASN A 122 -9.03 -0.50 -9.47
C ASN A 122 -9.36 0.64 -10.43
N HIS A 123 -8.70 1.80 -10.30
CA HIS A 123 -9.04 2.99 -11.07
C HIS A 123 -7.84 3.75 -11.61
N MET A 124 -8.11 4.73 -12.48
CA MET A 124 -7.14 5.72 -13.00
C MET A 124 -7.38 7.11 -12.38
N VAL A 125 -6.99 8.19 -13.07
CA VAL A 125 -7.25 9.57 -12.65
C VAL A 125 -8.75 9.86 -12.47
N GLY A 126 -9.08 10.95 -11.78
CA GLY A 126 -10.47 11.34 -11.55
C GLY A 126 -11.20 11.85 -12.79
N VAL A 127 -12.53 11.88 -12.72
CA VAL A 127 -13.40 12.41 -13.77
C VAL A 127 -13.06 13.88 -14.07
N SER A 128 -13.07 14.24 -15.35
CA SER A 128 -12.75 15.57 -15.88
C SER A 128 -11.31 16.03 -15.64
N GLN A 129 -10.41 15.14 -15.24
CA GLN A 129 -9.00 15.46 -15.11
C GLN A 129 -8.25 15.17 -16.41
N LYS A 130 -7.53 16.16 -16.92
CA LYS A 130 -6.83 16.06 -18.21
C LYS A 130 -5.43 16.65 -18.12
N SER A 131 -4.48 16.00 -18.81
CA SER A 131 -3.12 16.52 -18.97
C SER A 131 -3.13 17.91 -19.59
N GLY A 132 -2.42 18.84 -18.96
CA GLY A 132 -2.31 20.24 -19.40
C GLY A 132 -3.46 21.15 -18.97
N VAL A 133 -4.48 20.64 -18.27
CA VAL A 133 -5.63 21.42 -17.80
C VAL A 133 -5.52 21.66 -16.28
N ASP A 134 -5.69 22.91 -15.84
CA ASP A 134 -5.50 23.39 -14.46
C ASP A 134 -4.18 22.93 -13.81
N GLY A 135 -3.10 22.93 -14.59
CA GLY A 135 -1.77 22.53 -14.12
C GLY A 135 -1.60 21.03 -13.87
N ARG A 136 -2.58 20.19 -14.24
CA ARG A 136 -2.47 18.74 -14.12
C ARG A 136 -1.45 18.18 -15.11
N LYS A 137 -0.53 17.37 -14.59
CA LYS A 137 0.47 16.63 -15.38
C LYS A 137 0.58 15.20 -14.83
N SER A 138 1.55 14.44 -15.29
CA SER A 138 1.87 13.11 -14.78
C SER A 138 3.33 13.05 -14.38
N SER A 139 3.63 12.23 -13.37
CA SER A 139 5.00 12.07 -12.87
C SER A 139 5.98 11.48 -13.90
N GLY A 140 5.48 10.73 -14.89
CA GLY A 140 6.25 10.05 -15.92
C GLY A 140 6.01 10.57 -17.34
N GLY A 141 5.39 11.74 -17.47
CA GLY A 141 5.16 12.46 -18.74
C GLY A 141 4.12 11.83 -19.67
N THR A 142 3.39 10.80 -19.25
CA THR A 142 2.30 10.22 -20.05
C THR A 142 1.11 11.18 -20.10
N LEU A 143 0.61 11.43 -21.31
CA LEU A 143 -0.64 12.18 -21.49
C LEU A 143 -1.84 11.32 -21.06
N PHE A 144 -2.84 11.95 -20.48
CA PHE A 144 -4.11 11.33 -20.10
C PHE A 144 -5.28 12.29 -20.34
N ASP A 145 -6.44 11.72 -20.62
CA ASP A 145 -7.69 12.46 -20.75
C ASP A 145 -8.81 11.71 -20.01
N GLY A 146 -9.13 12.19 -18.81
CA GLY A 146 -10.25 11.71 -18.01
C GLY A 146 -11.54 12.48 -18.26
N THR A 147 -11.70 13.14 -19.41
CA THR A 147 -12.98 13.79 -19.77
C THR A 147 -14.05 12.73 -19.98
N ASP A 148 -15.22 12.95 -19.38
CA ASP A 148 -16.38 12.07 -19.51
C ASP A 148 -16.74 11.83 -20.99
N GLY A 149 -16.79 10.57 -21.40
CA GLY A 149 -17.04 10.13 -22.76
C GLY A 149 -15.83 10.12 -23.71
N ILE A 150 -14.65 10.58 -23.28
CA ILE A 150 -13.41 10.54 -24.08
C ILE A 150 -12.44 9.45 -23.56
N GLU A 151 -12.23 9.40 -22.24
CA GLU A 151 -11.38 8.44 -21.51
C GLU A 151 -10.19 7.85 -22.29
N SER A 152 -9.03 8.50 -22.20
CA SER A 152 -7.81 8.06 -22.87
C SER A 152 -6.63 7.96 -21.90
N PHE A 153 -6.17 6.72 -21.69
CA PHE A 153 -4.99 6.38 -20.89
C PHE A 153 -4.00 5.59 -21.75
N PRO A 154 -3.23 6.23 -22.65
CA PRO A 154 -2.31 5.51 -23.54
C PRO A 154 -1.26 4.68 -22.78
N GLY A 155 -0.97 5.04 -21.53
CA GLY A 155 -0.09 4.28 -20.64
C GLY A 155 -0.69 3.00 -20.04
N VAL A 156 -2.01 2.83 -20.11
CA VAL A 156 -2.75 1.60 -19.74
C VAL A 156 -3.67 1.28 -20.91
N ARG A 157 -3.21 0.45 -21.85
CA ARG A 157 -3.86 0.22 -23.17
C ARG A 157 -5.40 0.18 -23.09
N ASN A 158 -6.01 1.32 -23.45
CA ASN A 158 -7.43 1.65 -23.65
C ASN A 158 -8.44 1.10 -22.63
N CYS A 159 -8.85 1.95 -21.69
CA CYS A 159 -9.98 1.70 -20.79
C CYS A 159 -11.00 2.84 -20.91
N ARG A 160 -12.26 2.49 -21.22
CA ARG A 160 -13.43 3.35 -21.08
C ARG A 160 -14.29 2.82 -19.93
N LEU A 161 -14.48 3.58 -18.83
CA LEU A 161 -15.70 3.59 -17.99
C LEU A 161 -15.64 4.51 -16.74
N VAL A 162 -16.68 5.34 -16.56
CA VAL A 162 -16.99 6.45 -15.60
C VAL A 162 -16.81 6.26 -14.08
N GLY A 163 -16.55 7.38 -13.37
CA GLY A 163 -16.86 7.57 -11.92
C GLY A 163 -15.70 7.83 -10.93
N LEU A 164 -14.48 8.02 -11.44
CA LEU A 164 -13.20 7.39 -11.04
C LEU A 164 -13.08 6.14 -11.90
N PHE A 165 -12.22 6.18 -12.92
CA PHE A 165 -12.35 5.24 -14.04
C PHE A 165 -12.03 3.81 -13.62
N ASP A 166 -13.04 3.05 -13.26
CA ASP A 166 -12.92 1.65 -12.86
C ASP A 166 -12.41 0.84 -14.05
N LEU A 167 -11.26 0.21 -13.86
CA LEU A 167 -10.66 -0.65 -14.86
C LEU A 167 -11.54 -1.88 -15.02
N ASP A 168 -12.17 -2.04 -16.18
CA ASP A 168 -12.95 -3.24 -16.51
C ASP A 168 -12.02 -4.45 -16.65
N GLN A 169 -11.77 -5.11 -15.52
CA GLN A 169 -10.96 -6.33 -15.41
C GLN A 169 -11.65 -7.54 -16.08
N GLY A 170 -12.89 -7.41 -16.56
CA GLY A 170 -13.54 -8.36 -17.45
C GLY A 170 -12.89 -8.42 -18.83
N LYS A 171 -12.28 -7.32 -19.29
CA LYS A 171 -11.56 -7.25 -20.58
C LYS A 171 -10.17 -7.86 -20.46
N GLN A 172 -9.89 -8.85 -21.32
CA GLN A 172 -8.58 -9.54 -21.36
C GLN A 172 -7.39 -8.59 -21.49
N LYS A 173 -7.51 -7.50 -22.25
CA LYS A 173 -6.42 -6.54 -22.46
C LYS A 173 -6.06 -5.76 -21.18
N VAL A 174 -7.06 -5.44 -20.36
CA VAL A 174 -6.87 -4.77 -19.07
C VAL A 174 -6.18 -5.74 -18.11
N ARG A 175 -6.65 -6.99 -18.02
CA ARG A 175 -5.99 -8.05 -17.25
C ARG A 175 -4.54 -8.26 -17.67
N ASN A 176 -4.25 -8.33 -18.97
CA ASN A 176 -2.88 -8.50 -19.46
C ASN A 176 -1.97 -7.33 -19.07
N SER A 177 -2.48 -6.10 -19.07
CA SER A 177 -1.71 -4.92 -18.67
C SER A 177 -1.41 -4.93 -17.17
N ILE A 178 -2.41 -5.26 -16.36
CA ILE A 178 -2.26 -5.43 -14.90
C ILE A 178 -1.28 -6.56 -14.59
N VAL A 179 -1.45 -7.74 -15.19
CA VAL A 179 -0.56 -8.89 -14.97
C VAL A 179 0.87 -8.58 -15.42
N ALA A 180 1.07 -7.89 -16.54
CA ALA A 180 2.40 -7.47 -16.97
C ALA A 180 3.06 -6.51 -15.96
N TYR A 181 2.30 -5.58 -15.39
CA TYR A 181 2.78 -4.70 -14.33
C TYR A 181 3.15 -5.47 -13.06
N LEU A 182 2.28 -6.36 -12.59
CA LEU A 182 2.53 -7.17 -11.39
C LEU A 182 3.72 -8.11 -11.59
N ASN A 183 3.82 -8.79 -12.73
CA ASN A 183 4.96 -9.65 -13.04
C ASN A 183 6.26 -8.87 -13.11
N LYS A 184 6.27 -7.68 -13.72
CA LYS A 184 7.45 -6.80 -13.72
C LYS A 184 7.94 -6.48 -12.32
N LEU A 185 7.02 -6.20 -11.39
CA LEU A 185 7.37 -5.95 -10.00
C LEU A 185 7.92 -7.22 -9.30
N ILE A 186 7.30 -8.38 -9.55
CA ILE A 186 7.78 -9.68 -9.05
C ILE A 186 9.18 -9.99 -9.58
N ASP A 187 9.43 -9.72 -10.86
CA ASP A 187 10.74 -9.92 -11.51
C ASP A 187 11.82 -9.02 -10.90
N TYR A 188 11.46 -7.85 -10.37
CA TYR A 188 12.36 -6.99 -9.59
C TYR A 188 12.57 -7.48 -8.16
N GLY A 189 11.83 -8.49 -7.70
CA GLY A 189 12.05 -9.17 -6.43
C GLY A 189 11.23 -8.63 -5.26
N ILE A 190 10.10 -7.97 -5.51
CA ILE A 190 9.19 -7.63 -4.40
C ILE A 190 8.63 -8.89 -3.74
N ALA A 191 8.22 -8.82 -2.48
CA ALA A 191 7.65 -9.95 -1.77
C ALA A 191 6.13 -10.05 -1.87
N GLY A 192 5.44 -8.95 -2.18
CA GLY A 192 3.98 -8.96 -2.27
C GLY A 192 3.36 -7.59 -2.52
N PHE A 193 2.03 -7.58 -2.58
CA PHE A 193 1.24 -6.40 -2.92
C PHE A 193 0.25 -6.06 -1.80
N ARG A 194 0.05 -4.76 -1.53
CA ARG A 194 -1.12 -4.26 -0.82
C ARG A 194 -2.12 -3.76 -1.85
N TYR A 195 -3.28 -4.42 -1.95
CA TYR A 195 -4.33 -4.02 -2.87
C TYR A 195 -5.34 -3.08 -2.20
N THR A 196 -5.57 -1.90 -2.79
CA THR A 196 -6.49 -0.90 -2.24
C THR A 196 -7.80 -0.89 -3.02
N ASN A 197 -8.87 -1.40 -2.41
CA ASN A 197 -10.21 -1.48 -3.04
C ASN A 197 -11.17 -0.44 -2.46
N PHE A 198 -11.27 0.72 -3.13
CA PHE A 198 -12.20 1.79 -2.75
C PHE A 198 -13.63 1.58 -3.27
N ASN A 199 -13.81 0.81 -4.34
CA ASN A 199 -15.11 0.58 -4.99
C ASN A 199 -16.02 -0.32 -4.17
N PHE A 200 -15.42 -1.18 -3.37
CA PHE A 200 -16.10 -2.01 -2.41
C PHE A 200 -17.09 -1.20 -1.56
N GLY A 201 -16.59 -0.16 -0.89
CA GLY A 201 -17.32 0.72 0.03
C GLY A 201 -18.60 1.22 -0.61
N ALA A 202 -18.43 1.85 -1.77
CA ALA A 202 -19.48 2.43 -2.59
C ALA A 202 -20.52 1.40 -3.04
N ALA A 203 -20.11 0.26 -3.60
CA ALA A 203 -21.04 -0.74 -4.17
C ALA A 203 -22.07 -1.27 -3.15
N VAL A 204 -21.66 -1.55 -1.91
CA VAL A 204 -22.63 -1.99 -0.87
C VAL A 204 -23.41 -0.81 -0.29
N SER A 205 -22.82 0.39 -0.22
CA SER A 205 -23.55 1.58 0.20
C SER A 205 -24.67 1.95 -0.78
N GLU A 206 -24.47 1.76 -2.09
CA GLU A 206 -25.51 1.92 -3.12
C GLU A 206 -26.63 0.90 -2.95
N ALA A 207 -26.30 -0.37 -2.69
CA ALA A 207 -27.30 -1.39 -2.38
C ALA A 207 -28.08 -1.06 -1.09
N ALA A 208 -27.38 -0.63 -0.03
CA ALA A 208 -27.97 -0.18 1.23
C ALA A 208 -28.87 1.05 1.09
N LYS A 209 -28.51 1.97 0.19
CA LYS A 209 -29.30 3.15 -0.19
C LYS A 209 -30.40 2.84 -1.20
N ARG A 210 -30.59 1.57 -1.59
CA ARG A 210 -31.58 1.12 -2.59
C ARG A 210 -31.40 1.73 -3.98
N GLN A 211 -30.18 2.14 -4.30
CA GLN A 211 -29.80 2.67 -5.62
C GLN A 211 -29.48 1.55 -6.62
N THR A 212 -29.16 0.36 -6.12
CA THR A 212 -29.01 -0.88 -6.90
C THR A 212 -29.61 -2.06 -6.11
N ASP A 213 -29.85 -3.19 -6.78
CA ASP A 213 -30.45 -4.38 -6.19
C ASP A 213 -29.39 -5.18 -5.42
N TRP A 214 -29.73 -5.61 -4.21
CA TRP A 214 -28.91 -6.49 -3.37
C TRP A 214 -28.53 -7.80 -4.07
N LYS A 215 -29.30 -8.29 -5.04
CA LYS A 215 -28.92 -9.49 -5.82
C LYS A 215 -27.63 -9.31 -6.62
N ASN A 216 -27.23 -8.08 -6.95
CA ASN A 216 -25.96 -7.81 -7.63
C ASN A 216 -24.75 -8.06 -6.70
N LEU A 217 -25.00 -8.05 -5.38
CA LEU A 217 -24.08 -8.49 -4.33
C LEU A 217 -24.05 -10.04 -4.19
N ALA A 218 -24.75 -10.82 -5.01
CA ALA A 218 -24.57 -12.28 -5.01
C ALA A 218 -23.28 -12.73 -5.74
N ASN A 219 -22.65 -11.84 -6.50
CA ASN A 219 -21.37 -12.08 -7.18
C ASN A 219 -20.15 -11.86 -6.26
N LEU A 220 -20.40 -11.76 -4.96
CA LEU A 220 -19.43 -11.46 -3.92
C LEU A 220 -18.93 -12.77 -3.31
N GLY A 221 -17.84 -13.30 -3.84
CA GLY A 221 -17.27 -14.56 -3.37
C GLY A 221 -16.24 -14.41 -2.24
N PRO A 222 -15.61 -15.51 -1.80
CA PRO A 222 -14.48 -15.49 -0.87
C PRO A 222 -13.47 -14.42 -1.27
N GLY A 223 -13.13 -13.52 -0.35
CA GLY A 223 -12.43 -12.27 -0.67
C GLY A 223 -13.34 -11.05 -0.84
N TYR A 224 -14.64 -11.13 -0.49
CA TYR A 224 -15.54 -9.98 -0.51
C TYR A 224 -15.94 -9.47 0.90
N ARG A 225 -15.29 -8.37 1.29
CA ARG A 225 -15.51 -7.34 2.34
C ARG A 225 -14.53 -7.30 3.49
N TYR A 226 -14.15 -8.43 4.06
CA TYR A 226 -12.92 -8.60 4.84
C TYR A 226 -12.69 -10.10 4.92
N GLY A 227 -11.99 -10.64 3.91
CA GLY A 227 -11.49 -11.99 4.02
C GLY A 227 -10.75 -12.11 5.34
N ASN A 228 -11.12 -13.09 6.16
CA ASN A 228 -10.23 -14.17 6.55
C ASN A 228 -10.99 -15.14 7.46
N ASN A 229 -10.88 -16.44 7.14
CA ASN A 229 -11.35 -17.52 8.01
C ASN A 229 -10.25 -17.98 8.97
N GLU A 230 -9.03 -17.44 8.86
CA GLU A 230 -7.86 -17.87 9.61
C GLU A 230 -7.00 -16.66 10.02
N ASP A 231 -6.55 -16.64 11.27
CA ASP A 231 -5.85 -15.57 11.99
C ASP A 231 -4.48 -15.18 11.41
N HIS A 232 -3.88 -16.05 10.61
CA HIS A 232 -2.54 -15.88 10.03
C HIS A 232 -2.50 -15.17 8.68
N ASP A 233 -3.64 -14.69 8.16
CA ASP A 233 -3.73 -13.95 6.90
C ASP A 233 -4.06 -12.45 7.10
N VAL A 234 -4.15 -11.99 8.36
CA VAL A 234 -4.61 -10.63 8.69
C VAL A 234 -3.42 -9.68 8.82
N LEU A 235 -3.44 -8.56 8.09
CA LEU A 235 -2.53 -7.43 8.30
C LEU A 235 -3.10 -6.50 9.38
N ASN A 236 -2.50 -6.50 10.55
CA ASN A 236 -2.94 -5.67 11.67
C ASN A 236 -2.23 -4.33 11.68
N PHE A 237 -2.94 -3.29 12.10
CA PHE A 237 -2.41 -1.94 12.28
C PHE A 237 -3.27 -1.18 13.29
N ILE A 238 -2.65 -0.25 14.02
CA ILE A 238 -3.35 0.67 14.91
C ILE A 238 -3.98 1.81 14.10
N ASP A 239 -3.17 2.44 13.25
CA ASP A 239 -3.58 3.48 12.31
C ASP A 239 -3.03 3.21 10.91
N ASN A 240 -3.48 4.00 9.94
CA ASN A 240 -2.99 3.98 8.57
C ASN A 240 -3.03 5.39 7.96
N HIS A 241 -2.47 5.53 6.77
CA HIS A 241 -2.40 6.80 6.04
C HIS A 241 -3.73 7.51 5.80
N ASP A 242 -4.87 6.79 5.78
CA ASP A 242 -6.22 7.37 5.62
C ASP A 242 -6.79 7.80 6.97
N ASN A 243 -7.01 6.85 7.89
CA ASN A 243 -7.78 7.08 9.12
C ASN A 243 -7.06 8.00 10.12
N GLN A 244 -5.72 8.10 10.05
CA GLN A 244 -4.98 9.06 10.88
C GLN A 244 -5.30 10.52 10.51
N ARG A 245 -5.89 10.76 9.32
CA ARG A 245 -6.19 12.09 8.76
C ARG A 245 -7.67 12.46 8.86
N ASP A 246 -8.50 11.60 9.42
CA ASP A 246 -9.91 11.89 9.64
C ASP A 246 -10.06 13.13 10.54
N ALA A 247 -11.12 13.91 10.35
CA ALA A 247 -11.40 15.07 11.20
C ALA A 247 -11.63 14.67 12.67
N PHE A 248 -12.12 13.45 12.88
CA PHE A 248 -12.32 12.83 14.18
C PHE A 248 -11.84 11.37 14.11
N PRO A 249 -10.52 11.13 14.18
CA PRO A 249 -9.98 9.77 14.13
C PRO A 249 -10.54 8.93 15.27
N TYR A 250 -11.10 7.77 14.95
CA TYR A 250 -11.54 6.79 15.95
C TYR A 250 -10.40 5.85 16.40
N VAL A 251 -9.21 6.03 15.82
CA VAL A 251 -7.97 5.33 16.15
C VAL A 251 -7.00 6.29 16.83
N VAL A 252 -6.11 5.76 17.67
CA VAL A 252 -4.97 6.52 18.17
C VAL A 252 -3.91 6.65 17.08
N THR A 253 -3.23 7.80 17.05
CA THR A 253 -2.21 8.16 16.05
C THR A 253 -0.97 8.72 16.76
N TYR A 254 0.10 9.03 16.02
CA TYR A 254 1.29 9.68 16.60
C TYR A 254 0.96 10.97 17.41
N LYS A 255 -0.18 11.62 17.15
CA LYS A 255 -0.64 12.83 17.86
C LYS A 255 -1.12 12.55 19.28
N ASP A 256 -1.41 11.30 19.62
CA ASP A 256 -1.93 10.87 20.92
C ASP A 256 -0.81 10.41 21.89
N GLY A 257 0.46 10.52 21.47
CA GLY A 257 1.63 10.31 22.33
C GLY A 257 1.68 8.91 22.96
N GLU A 258 1.62 8.84 24.29
CA GLU A 258 1.75 7.59 25.04
C GLU A 258 0.64 6.57 24.74
N ALA A 259 -0.58 7.04 24.46
CA ALA A 259 -1.68 6.14 24.11
C ALA A 259 -1.39 5.37 22.82
N TYR A 260 -0.77 6.03 21.83
CA TYR A 260 -0.35 5.40 20.58
C TYR A 260 0.77 4.39 20.80
N LYS A 261 1.81 4.78 21.55
CA LYS A 261 2.94 3.87 21.88
C LYS A 261 2.44 2.61 22.56
N MET A 262 1.53 2.73 23.52
CA MET A 262 0.95 1.58 24.22
C MET A 262 0.15 0.67 23.28
N ALA A 263 -0.65 1.24 22.37
CA ALA A 263 -1.42 0.48 21.40
C ALA A 263 -0.51 -0.29 20.43
N VAL A 264 0.54 0.36 19.92
CA VAL A 264 1.52 -0.28 19.03
C VAL A 264 2.31 -1.35 19.76
N ALA A 265 2.78 -1.08 20.98
CA ALA A 265 3.50 -2.06 21.79
C ALA A 265 2.64 -3.32 22.07
N PHE A 266 1.35 -3.14 22.35
CA PHE A 266 0.41 -4.26 22.51
C PHE A 266 0.28 -5.06 21.20
N MET A 267 0.10 -4.39 20.07
CA MET A 267 0.02 -5.04 18.75
C MET A 267 1.28 -5.85 18.42
N LEU A 268 2.46 -5.35 18.78
CA LEU A 268 3.74 -6.05 18.55
C LEU A 268 3.96 -7.21 19.51
N ALA A 269 3.46 -7.13 20.74
CA ALA A 269 3.61 -8.17 21.76
C ALA A 269 2.57 -9.30 21.63
N TRP A 270 1.42 -9.04 21.00
CA TRP A 270 0.32 -9.99 20.89
C TRP A 270 0.36 -10.74 19.53
N PRO A 271 0.48 -12.07 19.52
CA PRO A 271 0.66 -12.86 18.29
C PRO A 271 -0.66 -13.04 17.53
N TYR A 272 -1.20 -11.95 17.01
CA TYR A 272 -2.38 -11.94 16.16
C TYR A 272 -2.01 -11.23 14.85
N GLY A 273 -2.15 -11.93 13.72
CA GLY A 273 -1.82 -11.44 12.37
C GLY A 273 -0.39 -10.91 12.19
N TYR A 274 -0.14 -10.28 11.04
CA TYR A 274 1.11 -9.59 10.74
C TYR A 274 1.03 -8.13 11.17
N PRO A 275 1.87 -7.66 12.12
CA PRO A 275 1.80 -6.29 12.59
C PRO A 275 2.41 -5.33 11.57
N ARG A 276 1.66 -4.28 11.22
CA ARG A 276 2.13 -3.15 10.42
C ARG A 276 2.15 -1.88 11.24
N VAL A 277 3.34 -1.33 11.44
CA VAL A 277 3.58 -0.03 12.05
C VAL A 277 3.48 1.05 10.96
N MET A 278 2.69 2.09 11.22
CA MET A 278 2.66 3.27 10.36
C MET A 278 3.93 4.10 10.58
N SER A 279 4.50 4.67 9.52
CA SER A 279 5.56 5.68 9.63
C SER A 279 5.17 6.92 8.85
N SER A 280 4.79 7.96 9.58
CA SER A 280 4.13 9.15 9.09
C SER A 280 5.10 10.32 8.86
N PHE A 281 4.55 11.39 8.27
CA PHE A 281 5.10 12.74 8.33
C PHE A 281 4.13 13.65 9.07
N PHE A 282 4.62 14.74 9.64
CA PHE A 282 3.79 15.69 10.37
C PHE A 282 2.83 16.42 9.42
N PHE A 283 1.55 16.43 9.76
CA PHE A 283 0.54 17.16 9.00
C PHE A 283 -0.48 17.86 9.92
N ASN A 284 -0.92 19.03 9.45
CA ASN A 284 -1.99 19.81 10.08
C ASN A 284 -3.24 19.92 9.20
N GLN A 285 -3.17 19.42 7.96
CA GLN A 285 -4.26 19.40 7.01
C GLN A 285 -4.42 18.00 6.42
N GLN A 286 -5.66 17.57 6.21
CA GLN A 286 -5.99 16.24 5.70
C GLN A 286 -5.29 15.94 4.36
N ASN A 287 -5.26 16.93 3.46
CA ASN A 287 -4.71 16.79 2.11
C ASN A 287 -3.24 17.19 2.01
N GLN A 288 -2.55 17.49 3.10
CA GLN A 288 -1.15 17.92 3.07
C GLN A 288 -0.24 16.80 2.52
N GLY A 289 0.63 17.15 1.59
CA GLY A 289 1.69 16.29 1.08
C GLY A 289 2.85 16.10 2.08
N PRO A 290 3.82 15.24 1.74
CA PRO A 290 5.02 15.04 2.56
C PRO A 290 5.89 16.31 2.59
N PRO A 291 6.85 16.38 3.54
CA PRO A 291 7.90 17.40 3.55
C PRO A 291 8.57 17.54 2.18
N ASN A 292 8.67 18.75 1.65
CA ASN A 292 9.13 19.00 0.28
C ASN A 292 9.86 20.34 0.11
N PHE A 293 10.61 20.47 -0.98
CA PHE A 293 11.41 21.67 -1.32
C PHE A 293 10.59 22.83 -1.93
N GLY A 294 9.26 22.77 -1.88
CA GLY A 294 8.35 23.80 -2.39
C GLY A 294 8.26 23.89 -3.91
N ALA A 295 7.53 24.90 -4.38
CA ALA A 295 7.10 25.06 -5.77
C ALA A 295 8.28 25.11 -6.78
N ASN A 296 9.38 25.78 -6.43
CA ASN A 296 10.55 25.94 -7.31
C ASN A 296 11.25 24.60 -7.62
N SER A 297 11.03 23.59 -6.78
CA SER A 297 11.58 22.25 -6.94
C SER A 297 10.52 21.25 -7.40
N GLY A 298 9.36 21.72 -7.88
CA GLY A 298 8.24 20.86 -8.25
C GLY A 298 7.67 20.06 -7.07
N TYR A 299 7.83 20.55 -5.84
CA TYR A 299 7.44 19.86 -4.60
C TYR A 299 8.14 18.50 -4.42
N ALA A 300 9.40 18.39 -4.85
CA ALA A 300 10.22 17.20 -4.59
C ALA A 300 10.35 16.92 -3.09
N THR A 301 10.13 15.66 -2.69
CA THR A 301 10.13 15.20 -1.29
C THR A 301 11.51 15.34 -0.65
N THR A 302 11.57 15.88 0.57
CA THR A 302 12.80 15.96 1.38
C THR A 302 13.04 14.67 2.15
N SER A 303 14.30 14.30 2.35
CA SER A 303 14.66 13.12 3.16
C SER A 303 14.45 13.36 4.66
N PRO A 304 14.17 12.32 5.46
CA PRO A 304 14.25 12.40 6.92
C PRO A 304 15.68 12.70 7.38
N ILE A 305 15.78 13.39 8.52
CA ILE A 305 17.04 13.65 9.23
C ILE A 305 16.94 12.95 10.58
N PHE A 306 18.01 12.29 11.00
CA PHE A 306 18.02 11.51 12.24
C PHE A 306 18.91 12.16 13.30
N ASN A 307 18.45 12.12 14.54
CA ASN A 307 19.19 12.55 15.73
C ASN A 307 20.25 11.50 16.11
N SER A 308 21.12 11.84 17.07
CA SER A 308 22.12 10.89 17.60
C SER A 308 21.51 9.69 18.34
N ASP A 309 20.27 9.81 18.79
CA ASP A 309 19.51 8.71 19.43
C ASP A 309 18.70 7.88 18.41
N LEU A 310 18.97 8.05 17.12
CA LEU A 310 18.34 7.37 15.98
C LEU A 310 16.88 7.75 15.71
N THR A 311 16.25 8.58 16.55
CA THR A 311 14.92 9.14 16.28
C THR A 311 14.99 10.17 15.14
N CYS A 312 13.85 10.46 14.49
CA CYS A 312 13.81 11.54 13.50
C CYS A 312 13.87 12.92 14.17
N ASP A 313 14.68 13.81 13.60
CA ASP A 313 14.62 15.24 13.89
C ASP A 313 13.25 15.75 13.42
N SER A 314 12.44 16.23 14.35
CA SER A 314 11.10 16.73 14.07
C SER A 314 11.10 17.91 13.09
N LYS A 315 12.22 18.64 12.97
CA LYS A 315 12.41 19.71 11.98
C LYS A 315 12.50 19.20 10.54
N SER A 316 12.82 17.91 10.35
CA SER A 316 12.79 17.29 9.01
C SER A 316 11.36 17.08 8.49
N GLY A 317 10.34 17.22 9.37
CA GLY A 317 8.94 17.01 9.04
C GLY A 317 8.49 15.55 9.06
N TRP A 318 9.39 14.61 9.34
CA TRP A 318 9.09 13.18 9.44
C TRP A 318 8.88 12.74 10.90
N VAL A 319 7.88 11.88 11.14
CA VAL A 319 7.53 11.40 12.49
C VAL A 319 8.37 10.19 12.87
N CYS A 320 8.49 9.23 11.94
CA CYS A 320 9.29 8.01 12.08
C CYS A 320 8.95 7.21 13.34
N GLU A 321 7.67 6.86 13.52
CA GLU A 321 7.17 6.07 14.65
C GLU A 321 7.93 4.76 14.80
N HIS A 322 8.35 4.15 13.68
CA HIS A 322 9.16 2.93 13.65
C HIS A 322 10.56 3.07 14.28
N ARG A 323 11.03 4.29 14.54
CA ARG A 323 12.31 4.60 15.21
C ARG A 323 12.13 5.00 16.66
N TRP A 324 10.92 4.97 17.20
CA TRP A 324 10.70 5.33 18.59
C TRP A 324 11.16 4.20 19.50
N PRO A 325 11.93 4.47 20.57
CA PRO A 325 12.48 3.41 21.45
C PRO A 325 11.45 2.48 22.12
N SER A 326 10.16 2.85 22.09
CA SER A 326 9.06 2.04 22.62
C SER A 326 8.43 1.11 21.57
N ILE A 327 8.81 1.26 20.31
CA ILE A 327 8.28 0.53 19.14
C ILE A 327 9.39 -0.31 18.50
N SER A 328 10.64 0.19 18.46
CA SER A 328 11.81 -0.42 17.82
C SER A 328 12.63 -1.35 18.71
#